data_AF-A0A7W1Z8A0-F1
#
_entry.id   AF-A0A7W1Z8A0-F1
#
_cell.length_a   1.000
_cell.length_b   1.000
_cell.length_c   1.000
_cell.angle_alpha   90.00
_cell.angle_beta   90.00
_cell.angle_gamma   90.00
#
_symmetry.space_group_name_H-M   'P 1'
#
loop_
_entity.id
_entity.type
_entity.pdbx_description
1 polymer ?
#
loop_
_entity_poly.entity_id
_entity_poly.type
_entity_poly.pdbx_seq_one_letter_code
_entity_poly.pdbx_strand_id
1 'polypeptide(L)'
;MQKIKISVVSYLNSKPFIYGLKHSSLMDQIDLELDIPAVCAQKLKERKVDIGLVPIAILPELTEKYIISDYCIGAVGKVASVMLYSDVPLEEIKFVLLDYQSRTSVALVKVLAKKFWKIKPEWINAGVDYENKISGSMAAVIIGDRTFGLNDKYRYAYDLAEEWQKFTGLPFVFACWT
;
A
#
# COMPACT_ATOMS: atom_id res chain seq x y z
N MET A 1 -4.04 -2.35 -34.11
CA MET A 1 -4.05 -1.28 -33.08
C MET A 1 -2.96 -1.57 -32.09
N GLN A 2 -2.26 -0.54 -31.59
CA GLN A 2 -1.37 -0.68 -30.45
C GLN A 2 -2.23 -0.92 -29.20
N LYS A 3 -1.91 -1.96 -28.42
CA LYS A 3 -2.62 -2.27 -27.18
C LYS A 3 -2.30 -1.22 -26.11
N ILE A 4 -3.28 -0.89 -25.27
CA ILE A 4 -3.10 -0.01 -24.12
C ILE A 4 -2.37 -0.79 -23.03
N LYS A 5 -1.23 -0.29 -22.56
CA LYS A 5 -0.43 -0.93 -21.53
C LYS A 5 -0.95 -0.55 -20.15
N ILE A 6 -1.26 -1.55 -19.34
CA ILE A 6 -1.85 -1.38 -18.02
C ILE A 6 -1.00 -2.11 -16.99
N SER A 7 -0.54 -1.43 -15.93
CA SER A 7 0.09 -2.08 -14.77
C SER A 7 -0.88 -2.13 -13.59
N VAL A 8 -1.11 -3.31 -13.05
CA VAL A 8 -2.02 -3.52 -11.91
C VAL A 8 -1.27 -4.17 -10.77
N VAL A 9 -1.47 -3.64 -9.57
CA VAL A 9 -0.96 -4.25 -8.33
C VAL A 9 -1.45 -5.69 -8.20
N SER A 10 -0.58 -6.63 -7.81
CA SER A 10 -0.86 -8.08 -7.79
C SER A 10 -0.96 -8.68 -6.38
N TYR A 11 -1.81 -8.11 -5.51
CA TYR A 11 -2.19 -8.73 -4.23
C TYR A 11 -3.58 -9.36 -4.30
N LEU A 12 -4.00 -10.11 -3.27
CA LEU A 12 -5.36 -10.68 -3.24
C LEU A 12 -6.47 -9.63 -3.44
N ASN A 13 -6.27 -8.40 -2.96
CA ASN A 13 -7.27 -7.33 -3.04
C ASN A 13 -7.60 -6.86 -4.48
N SER A 14 -6.71 -7.07 -5.44
CA SER A 14 -6.91 -6.68 -6.84
C SER A 14 -7.37 -7.84 -7.72
N LYS A 15 -7.34 -9.09 -7.21
CA LYS A 15 -7.76 -10.28 -7.97
C LYS A 15 -9.15 -10.16 -8.59
N PRO A 16 -10.18 -9.62 -7.92
CA PRO A 16 -11.50 -9.44 -8.54
C PRO A 16 -11.45 -8.56 -9.80
N PHE A 17 -10.70 -7.44 -9.76
CA PHE A 17 -10.51 -6.57 -10.92
C PHE A 17 -9.77 -7.28 -12.05
N ILE A 18 -8.66 -7.95 -11.72
CA ILE A 18 -7.86 -8.70 -12.70
C ILE A 18 -8.70 -9.80 -13.35
N TYR A 19 -9.52 -10.49 -12.57
CA TYR A 19 -10.45 -11.50 -13.07
C TYR A 19 -11.45 -10.89 -14.06
N GLY A 20 -12.08 -9.77 -13.72
CA GLY A 20 -13.01 -9.06 -14.61
C GLY A 20 -12.36 -8.65 -15.93
N LEU A 21 -11.16 -8.06 -15.87
CA LEU A 21 -10.41 -7.65 -17.07
C LEU A 21 -10.13 -8.84 -18.00
N LYS A 22 -9.62 -9.95 -17.44
CA LYS A 22 -9.28 -11.17 -18.19
C LYS A 22 -10.48 -11.86 -18.82
N HIS A 23 -11.69 -11.68 -18.27
CA HIS A 23 -12.93 -12.27 -18.79
C HIS A 23 -13.79 -11.27 -19.57
N SER A 24 -13.23 -10.11 -19.93
CA SER A 24 -13.90 -9.10 -20.74
C SER A 24 -13.29 -9.00 -22.13
N SER A 25 -14.05 -8.48 -23.10
CA SER A 25 -13.55 -8.18 -24.45
C SER A 25 -12.48 -7.08 -24.48
N LEU A 26 -12.22 -6.39 -23.36
CA LEU A 26 -11.12 -5.42 -23.25
C LEU A 26 -9.76 -6.09 -23.34
N MET A 27 -9.64 -7.38 -23.01
CA MET A 27 -8.36 -8.11 -23.02
C MET A 27 -7.69 -8.09 -24.41
N ASP A 28 -8.48 -8.01 -25.49
CA ASP A 28 -7.99 -7.91 -26.86
C ASP A 28 -7.37 -6.54 -27.16
N GLN A 29 -7.71 -5.52 -26.37
CA GLN A 29 -7.30 -4.12 -26.55
C GLN A 29 -6.20 -3.68 -25.57
N ILE A 30 -5.93 -4.48 -24.54
CA ILE A 30 -4.97 -4.14 -23.48
C ILE A 30 -3.80 -5.12 -23.42
N ASP A 31 -2.68 -4.64 -22.89
CA ASP A 31 -1.53 -5.40 -22.45
C ASP A 31 -1.42 -5.25 -20.92
N LEU A 32 -1.76 -6.32 -20.20
CA LEU A 32 -1.94 -6.28 -18.74
C LEU A 32 -0.71 -6.85 -18.03
N GLU A 33 0.01 -6.00 -17.31
CA GLU A 33 1.16 -6.37 -16.49
C GLU A 33 0.76 -6.38 -15.00
N LEU A 34 1.21 -7.41 -14.28
CA LEU A 34 0.93 -7.60 -12.86
C LEU A 34 2.21 -7.37 -12.04
N ASP A 35 2.18 -6.40 -11.14
CA ASP A 35 3.39 -5.96 -10.41
C ASP A 35 3.09 -5.66 -8.93
N ILE A 36 4.14 -5.41 -8.14
CA ILE A 36 4.00 -4.82 -6.80
C ILE A 36 3.73 -3.31 -6.90
N PRO A 37 3.09 -2.67 -5.89
CA PRO A 37 2.64 -1.28 -6.03
C PRO A 37 3.76 -0.29 -6.34
N ALA A 38 4.94 -0.48 -5.74
CA ALA A 38 6.10 0.36 -6.01
C ALA A 38 6.61 0.26 -7.46
N VAL A 39 6.45 -0.89 -8.11
CA VAL A 39 6.82 -1.10 -9.52
C VAL A 39 5.76 -0.51 -10.45
N CYS A 40 4.47 -0.67 -10.16
CA CYS A 40 3.39 -0.01 -10.92
C CYS A 40 3.63 1.52 -10.96
N ALA A 41 3.95 2.09 -9.80
CA ALA A 41 4.28 3.51 -9.68
C ALA A 41 5.47 3.94 -10.54
N GLN A 42 6.53 3.15 -10.54
CA GLN A 42 7.72 3.44 -11.33
C GLN A 42 7.43 3.37 -12.82
N LYS A 43 6.74 2.32 -13.29
CA LYS A 43 6.37 2.16 -14.70
C LYS A 43 5.53 3.32 -15.21
N LEU A 44 4.56 3.80 -14.43
CA LEU A 44 3.74 4.94 -14.80
C LEU A 44 4.56 6.24 -14.89
N LYS A 45 5.42 6.52 -13.90
CA LYS A 45 6.31 7.70 -13.90
C LYS A 45 7.27 7.70 -15.08
N GLU A 46 7.79 6.53 -15.44
CA GLU A 46 8.71 6.34 -16.57
C GLU A 46 7.98 6.22 -17.93
N ARG A 47 6.65 6.38 -17.97
CA ARG A 47 5.81 6.25 -19.17
C ARG A 47 6.00 4.91 -19.88
N LYS A 48 6.26 3.85 -19.12
CA LYS A 48 6.35 2.47 -19.61
C LYS A 48 4.97 1.82 -19.78
N VAL A 49 3.98 2.32 -19.06
CA VAL A 49 2.56 1.95 -19.17
C VAL A 49 1.71 3.20 -19.34
N ASP A 50 0.54 3.03 -19.95
CA ASP A 50 -0.41 4.10 -20.24
C ASP A 50 -1.36 4.33 -19.06
N ILE A 51 -1.73 3.26 -18.36
CA ILE A 51 -2.64 3.27 -17.21
C ILE A 51 -2.05 2.43 -16.08
N GLY A 52 -2.27 2.83 -14.83
CA GLY A 52 -1.91 2.03 -13.67
C GLY A 52 -2.89 2.10 -12.50
N LEU A 53 -3.12 0.97 -11.85
CA LEU A 53 -3.70 0.92 -10.50
C LEU A 53 -2.57 1.10 -9.49
N VAL A 54 -2.27 2.36 -9.16
CA VAL A 54 -1.03 2.76 -8.48
C VAL A 54 -1.28 3.34 -7.08
N PRO A 55 -0.29 3.30 -6.17
CA PRO A 55 -0.39 3.91 -4.85
C PRO A 55 -0.73 5.41 -4.92
N ILE A 56 -1.76 5.88 -4.21
CA ILE A 56 -2.13 7.31 -4.22
C ILE A 56 -1.01 8.26 -3.79
N ALA A 57 -0.05 7.78 -3.00
CA ALA A 57 1.07 8.60 -2.54
C ALA A 57 1.97 9.10 -3.68
N ILE A 58 1.85 8.54 -4.89
CA ILE A 58 2.64 8.99 -6.05
C ILE A 58 1.99 10.14 -6.80
N LEU A 59 0.69 10.42 -6.57
CA LEU A 59 -0.03 11.46 -7.29
C LEU A 59 0.69 12.82 -7.22
N PRO A 60 1.25 13.27 -6.08
CA PRO A 60 2.00 14.52 -6.03
C PRO A 60 3.21 14.57 -6.96
N GLU A 61 3.80 13.41 -7.28
CA GLU A 61 5.03 13.26 -8.07
C GLU A 61 4.77 13.15 -9.59
N LEU A 62 3.53 12.90 -10.02
CA LEU A 62 3.19 12.82 -11.44
C LEU A 62 3.12 14.22 -12.06
N THR A 63 3.64 14.38 -13.28
CA THR A 63 3.54 15.65 -14.03
C THR A 63 2.10 15.95 -14.42
N GLU A 64 1.37 14.92 -14.87
CA GLU A 64 -0.04 14.97 -15.20
C GLU A 64 -0.80 14.05 -14.25
N LYS A 65 -1.82 14.58 -13.58
CA LYS A 65 -2.52 13.90 -12.48
C LYS A 65 -3.97 13.72 -12.86
N TYR A 66 -4.29 12.58 -13.47
CA TYR A 66 -5.66 12.25 -13.84
C TYR A 66 -6.11 11.02 -13.08
N ILE A 67 -7.14 11.14 -12.25
CA ILE A 67 -7.84 9.97 -11.74
C ILE A 67 -8.89 9.62 -12.78
N ILE A 68 -8.74 8.46 -13.43
CA ILE A 68 -9.51 8.11 -14.63
C ILE A 68 -10.69 7.17 -14.33
N SER A 69 -10.99 6.93 -13.06
CA SER A 69 -12.01 5.97 -12.64
C SER A 69 -12.62 6.33 -11.29
N ASP A 70 -13.90 6.02 -11.13
CA ASP A 70 -14.60 6.05 -9.85
C ASP A 70 -14.25 4.84 -8.95
N TYR A 71 -13.49 3.87 -9.47
CA TYR A 71 -13.05 2.68 -8.75
C TYR A 71 -11.64 2.84 -8.19
N CYS A 72 -11.40 2.29 -7.01
CA CYS A 72 -10.10 2.34 -6.35
C CYS A 72 -9.90 1.12 -5.43
N ILE A 73 -8.69 0.94 -4.92
CA ILE A 73 -8.46 0.10 -3.73
C ILE A 73 -8.57 1.03 -2.53
N GLY A 74 -9.66 0.91 -1.79
CA GLY A 74 -9.93 1.73 -0.60
C GLY A 74 -10.55 0.90 0.53
N ALA A 75 -10.79 1.56 1.66
CA ALA A 75 -11.30 0.94 2.87
C ALA A 75 -12.15 1.90 3.70
N VAL A 76 -13.18 1.32 4.34
CA VAL A 76 -13.93 1.94 5.42
C VAL A 76 -13.62 1.13 6.68
N GLY A 77 -12.66 1.60 7.48
CA GLY A 77 -12.17 0.88 8.65
C GLY A 77 -11.13 -0.19 8.32
N LYS A 78 -11.10 -1.25 9.15
CA LYS A 78 -10.06 -2.28 9.19
C LYS A 78 -9.94 -3.06 7.87
N VAL A 79 -8.71 -3.33 7.41
CA VAL A 79 -8.40 -4.08 6.17
C VAL A 79 -7.58 -5.36 6.39
N ALA A 80 -6.99 -5.53 7.58
CA ALA A 80 -6.11 -6.63 7.98
C ALA A 80 -4.88 -6.89 7.10
N SER A 81 -4.63 -6.03 6.10
CA SER A 81 -3.61 -6.19 5.06
C SER A 81 -2.68 -4.98 4.94
N VAL A 82 -2.81 -4.00 5.85
CA VAL A 82 -1.92 -2.85 5.96
C VAL A 82 -1.66 -2.61 7.44
N MET A 83 -0.59 -3.22 7.95
CA MET A 83 -0.38 -3.37 9.39
C MET A 83 0.93 -2.72 9.82
N LEU A 84 0.96 -2.16 11.02
CA LEU A 84 2.16 -1.88 11.80
C LEU A 84 2.25 -2.92 12.93
N TYR A 85 3.28 -3.75 12.90
CA TYR A 85 3.52 -4.76 13.94
C TYR A 85 4.65 -4.32 14.88
N SER A 86 4.51 -4.62 16.17
CA SER A 86 5.52 -4.32 17.19
C SER A 86 5.44 -5.26 18.39
N ASP A 87 6.55 -5.44 19.10
CA ASP A 87 6.60 -6.14 20.40
C ASP A 87 6.32 -5.20 21.59
N VAL A 88 6.37 -3.88 21.36
CA VAL A 88 6.18 -2.85 22.37
C VAL A 88 5.00 -1.94 21.97
N PRO A 89 4.35 -1.24 22.93
CA PRO A 89 3.31 -0.27 22.61
C PRO A 89 3.86 0.89 21.76
N LEU A 90 2.97 1.64 21.10
CA LEU A 90 3.33 2.71 20.14
C LEU A 90 4.36 3.71 20.69
N GLU A 91 4.20 4.10 21.96
CA GLU A 91 5.01 5.09 22.65
C GLU A 91 6.46 4.64 22.88
N GLU A 92 6.71 3.33 22.86
CA GLU A 92 8.03 2.72 23.06
C GLU A 92 8.74 2.38 21.75
N ILE A 93 8.07 2.52 20.59
CA ILE A 93 8.67 2.28 19.28
C ILE A 93 9.76 3.32 19.00
N LYS A 94 11.00 2.85 18.79
CA LYS A 94 12.14 3.69 18.41
C LYS A 94 12.45 3.65 16.92
N PHE A 95 12.20 2.52 16.26
CA PHE A 95 12.51 2.34 14.85
C PHE A 95 11.30 1.74 14.13
N VAL A 96 11.04 2.20 12.91
CA VAL A 96 10.03 1.61 12.03
C VAL A 96 10.67 1.23 10.71
N LEU A 97 10.65 -0.08 10.42
CA LEU A 97 10.99 -0.64 9.13
C LEU A 97 9.87 -0.32 8.12
N LEU A 98 10.24 0.34 7.03
CA LEU A 98 9.34 0.78 5.97
C LEU A 98 9.32 -0.24 4.83
N ASP A 99 8.12 -0.74 4.54
CA ASP A 99 7.87 -1.71 3.49
C ASP A 99 8.32 -1.21 2.10
N TYR A 100 9.26 -1.92 1.47
CA TYR A 100 9.79 -1.56 0.15
C TYR A 100 8.77 -1.71 -0.99
N GLN A 101 7.71 -2.49 -0.80
CA GLN A 101 6.66 -2.69 -1.81
C GLN A 101 5.60 -1.57 -1.75
N SER A 102 5.55 -0.79 -0.66
CA SER A 102 4.52 0.22 -0.42
C SER A 102 5.02 1.66 -0.54
N ARG A 103 4.20 2.52 -1.15
CA ARG A 103 4.36 3.99 -1.10
C ARG A 103 3.30 4.63 -0.21
N THR A 104 2.02 4.26 -0.40
CA THR A 104 0.92 4.83 0.37
C THR A 104 1.00 4.48 1.85
N SER A 105 1.22 3.22 2.22
CA SER A 105 1.24 2.82 3.64
C SER A 105 2.44 3.41 4.39
N VAL A 106 3.58 3.58 3.69
CA VAL A 106 4.77 4.28 4.21
C VAL A 106 4.48 5.76 4.45
N ALA A 107 3.73 6.42 3.56
CA ALA A 107 3.29 7.80 3.79
C ALA A 107 2.27 7.87 4.95
N LEU A 108 1.32 6.92 5.00
CA LEU A 108 0.28 6.86 6.01
C LEU A 108 0.84 6.67 7.42
N VAL A 109 1.77 5.73 7.64
CA VAL A 109 2.36 5.52 8.97
C VAL A 109 3.08 6.77 9.47
N LYS A 110 3.74 7.53 8.57
CA LYS A 110 4.42 8.78 8.91
C LYS A 110 3.42 9.88 9.28
N VAL A 111 2.28 9.94 8.59
CA VAL A 111 1.19 10.85 8.92
C VAL A 111 0.61 10.51 10.29
N LEU A 112 0.27 9.23 10.53
CA LEU A 112 -0.29 8.77 11.80
C LEU A 112 0.68 9.00 12.98
N ALA A 113 1.95 8.63 12.84
CA ALA A 113 2.98 8.89 13.85
C ALA A 113 3.07 10.37 14.21
N LYS A 114 3.12 11.26 13.23
CA LYS A 114 3.26 12.70 13.46
C LYS A 114 1.99 13.37 13.94
N LYS A 115 0.83 13.01 13.37
CA LYS A 115 -0.42 13.77 13.51
C LYS A 115 -1.38 13.15 14.52
N PHE A 116 -1.38 11.83 14.68
CA PHE A 116 -2.28 11.12 15.57
C PHE A 116 -1.56 10.64 16.83
N TRP A 117 -0.64 9.68 16.70
CA TRP A 117 0.04 9.05 17.84
C TRP A 117 1.08 9.94 18.55
N LYS A 118 1.53 11.01 17.89
CA LYS A 118 2.55 11.96 18.40
C LYS A 118 3.90 11.34 18.75
N ILE A 119 4.28 10.25 18.07
CA ILE A 119 5.57 9.58 18.22
C ILE A 119 6.56 10.02 17.14
N LYS A 120 7.86 9.83 17.39
CA LYS A 120 8.96 10.20 16.47
C LYS A 120 9.99 9.06 16.34
N PRO A 121 9.61 7.92 15.74
CA PRO A 121 10.57 6.85 15.48
C PRO A 121 11.55 7.25 14.38
N GLU A 122 12.72 6.61 14.35
CA GLU A 122 13.59 6.60 13.19
C GLU A 122 13.01 5.69 12.09
N TRP A 123 13.10 6.17 10.85
CA TRP A 123 12.56 5.48 9.68
C TRP A 123 13.67 4.72 8.97
N ILE A 124 13.52 3.41 8.82
CA ILE A 124 14.51 2.56 8.17
C ILE A 124 13.87 1.94 6.94
N ASN A 125 14.42 2.18 5.75
CA ASN A 125 13.96 1.50 4.54
C ASN A 125 14.33 0.01 4.63
N ALA A 126 13.32 -0.85 4.54
CA ALA A 126 13.54 -2.28 4.63
C ALA A 126 13.97 -2.88 3.29
N GLY A 127 14.66 -4.02 3.35
CA GLY A 127 14.93 -4.88 2.20
C GLY A 127 14.02 -6.11 2.20
N VAL A 128 14.35 -7.10 1.38
CA VAL A 128 13.66 -8.40 1.35
C VAL A 128 13.81 -9.11 2.72
N ASP A 129 12.80 -9.87 3.12
CA ASP A 129 12.75 -10.70 4.35
C ASP A 129 12.94 -9.94 5.68
N TYR A 130 12.52 -8.68 5.74
CA TYR A 130 12.60 -7.85 6.96
C TYR A 130 11.50 -8.14 7.98
N GLU A 131 10.47 -8.89 7.61
CA GLU A 131 9.30 -9.19 8.44
C GLU A 131 9.73 -9.88 9.74
N ASN A 132 10.81 -10.66 9.72
CA ASN A 132 11.37 -11.33 10.90
C ASN A 132 12.28 -10.45 11.77
N LYS A 133 12.47 -9.17 11.43
CA LYS A 133 13.36 -8.24 12.15
C LYS A 133 12.65 -7.41 13.21
N ILE A 134 11.32 -7.57 13.35
CA ILE A 134 10.56 -6.98 14.45
C ILE A 134 11.05 -7.62 15.76
N SER A 135 11.61 -6.81 16.64
CA SER A 135 12.14 -7.22 17.94
C SER A 135 12.34 -6.01 18.84
N GLY A 136 11.94 -6.12 20.11
CA GLY A 136 12.07 -5.02 21.07
C GLY A 136 11.39 -3.75 20.56
N SER A 137 12.10 -2.62 20.52
CA SER A 137 11.56 -1.33 20.05
C SER A 137 11.58 -1.14 18.53
N MET A 138 11.84 -2.19 17.75
CA MET A 138 11.79 -2.17 16.30
C MET A 138 10.42 -2.67 15.82
N ALA A 139 9.66 -1.78 15.19
CA ALA A 139 8.38 -2.09 14.56
C ALA A 139 8.54 -2.14 13.03
N ALA A 140 7.53 -2.67 12.33
CA ALA A 140 7.55 -2.76 10.88
C ALA A 140 6.17 -2.53 10.29
N VAL A 141 6.11 -1.72 9.22
CA VAL A 141 4.95 -1.69 8.34
C VAL A 141 5.03 -2.89 7.42
N ILE A 142 3.96 -3.68 7.31
CA ILE A 142 3.87 -4.83 6.40
C ILE A 142 2.54 -4.73 5.63
N ILE A 143 2.59 -4.92 4.31
CA ILE A 143 1.41 -4.83 3.45
C ILE A 143 1.11 -6.09 2.63
N GLY A 144 -0.15 -6.19 2.20
CA GLY A 144 -0.65 -7.22 1.31
C GLY A 144 -0.72 -8.58 1.99
N ASP A 145 -0.59 -9.62 1.18
CA ASP A 145 -0.79 -11.01 1.61
C ASP A 145 0.25 -11.45 2.66
N ARG A 146 1.38 -10.74 2.76
CA ARG A 146 2.44 -10.99 3.75
C ARG A 146 2.01 -10.74 5.20
N THR A 147 0.90 -10.04 5.40
CA THR A 147 0.33 -9.81 6.72
C THR A 147 -0.37 -11.06 7.28
N PHE A 148 -0.78 -12.00 6.43
CA PHE A 148 -1.56 -13.15 6.86
C PHE A 148 -0.74 -14.08 7.73
N GLY A 149 -1.29 -14.44 8.89
CA GLY A 149 -0.61 -15.25 9.91
C GLY A 149 0.35 -14.49 10.83
N LEU A 150 0.50 -13.16 10.66
CA LEU A 150 1.36 -12.35 11.54
C LEU A 150 0.62 -11.69 12.72
N ASN A 151 -0.71 -11.61 12.67
CA ASN A 151 -1.51 -10.93 13.71
C ASN A 151 -1.26 -11.47 15.13
N ASP A 152 -1.06 -12.79 15.27
CA ASP A 152 -0.82 -13.43 16.57
C ASP A 152 0.67 -13.64 16.88
N LYS A 153 1.56 -13.23 15.96
CA LYS A 153 3.02 -13.39 16.12
C LYS A 153 3.64 -12.28 16.96
N TYR A 154 3.05 -11.09 16.92
CA TYR A 154 3.57 -9.90 17.59
C TYR A 154 2.59 -9.42 18.66
N ARG A 155 3.13 -8.81 19.72
CA ARG A 155 2.33 -8.39 20.88
C ARG A 155 1.35 -7.26 20.55
N TYR A 156 1.70 -6.43 19.58
CA TYR A 156 0.88 -5.32 19.09
C TYR A 156 0.78 -5.35 17.57
N ALA A 157 -0.45 -5.19 17.08
CA ALA A 157 -0.77 -5.12 15.66
C ALA A 157 -1.77 -3.99 15.42
N TYR A 158 -1.35 -2.96 14.68
CA TYR A 158 -2.16 -1.78 14.38
C TYR A 158 -2.53 -1.79 12.91
N ASP A 159 -3.83 -1.86 12.61
CA ASP A 159 -4.32 -1.71 11.24
C ASP A 159 -4.31 -0.23 10.86
N LEU A 160 -3.51 0.14 9.86
CA LEU A 160 -3.33 1.55 9.53
C LEU A 160 -4.59 2.20 8.93
N ALA A 161 -5.48 1.43 8.31
CA ALA A 161 -6.76 1.95 7.83
C ALA A 161 -7.71 2.24 8.99
N GLU A 162 -7.73 1.35 9.99
CA GLU A 162 -8.49 1.55 11.23
C GLU A 162 -7.96 2.76 12.01
N GLU A 163 -6.65 2.90 12.14
CA GLU A 163 -6.01 4.03 12.81
C GLU A 163 -6.26 5.36 12.08
N TRP A 164 -6.31 5.34 10.75
CA TRP A 164 -6.75 6.49 9.96
C TRP A 164 -8.21 6.87 10.23
N GLN A 165 -9.09 5.89 10.30
CA GLN A 165 -10.50 6.13 10.59
C GLN A 165 -10.70 6.65 12.01
N LYS A 166 -9.97 6.14 13.00
CA LYS A 166 -9.96 6.68 14.38
C LYS A 166 -9.47 8.14 14.41
N PHE A 167 -8.46 8.46 13.60
CA PHE A 167 -7.90 9.82 13.54
C PHE A 167 -8.84 10.81 12.85
N THR A 168 -9.47 10.43 11.74
CA THR A 168 -10.14 11.38 10.83
C THR A 168 -11.64 11.19 10.70
N GLY A 169 -12.17 10.02 11.06
CA GLY A 169 -13.55 9.61 10.77
C GLY A 169 -13.81 9.29 9.29
N LEU A 170 -12.79 9.37 8.42
CA LEU A 170 -12.94 9.24 6.96
C LEU A 170 -12.49 7.86 6.46
N PRO A 171 -13.01 7.41 5.30
CA PRO A 171 -12.44 6.28 4.57
C PRO A 171 -11.00 6.60 4.09
N PHE A 172 -10.28 5.56 3.69
CA PHE A 172 -8.93 5.67 3.15
C PHE A 172 -8.82 5.04 1.76
N VAL A 173 -8.07 5.69 0.85
CA VAL A 173 -7.77 5.16 -0.48
C VAL A 173 -6.29 4.76 -0.53
N PHE A 174 -6.00 3.51 -0.90
CA PHE A 174 -4.63 3.00 -1.01
C PHE A 174 -4.05 3.17 -2.42
N ALA A 175 -4.85 2.85 -3.44
CA ALA A 175 -4.47 2.92 -4.84
C ALA A 175 -5.64 3.39 -5.71
N CYS A 176 -5.35 4.14 -6.77
CA CYS A 176 -6.33 4.62 -7.75
C CYS A 176 -5.87 4.36 -9.18
N TRP A 177 -6.80 4.37 -10.12
CA TRP A 177 -6.50 4.32 -11.55
C TRP A 177 -6.07 5.71 -12.04
N THR A 178 -4.90 5.79 -12.66
CA THR A 178 -4.34 6.98 -13.32
C THR A 178 -3.53 6.59 -14.54
#